data_AF-A0A834C5M2-F1
#
_entry.id   AF-A0A834C5M2-F1
#
_cell.length_a   1.000
_cell.length_b   1.000
_cell.length_c   1.000
_cell.angle_alpha   90.00
_cell.angle_beta   90.00
_cell.angle_gamma   90.00
#
_symmetry.space_group_name_H-M   'P 1'
#
loop_
_entity.id
_entity.type
_entity.pdbx_description
1 polymer ?
#
loop_
_entity_poly.entity_id
_entity_poly.type
_entity_poly.pdbx_seq_one_letter_code
_entity_poly.pdbx_strand_id
1 'polypeptide(L)'
;MKCGPTTPSAAAVLISSKPGCFIAGADINMIQSCKNAEEVSRLSQEGQKMFEKIEKSPKPVVAAINGSCLGGGLEFAIACQYRIATKTKKTVLGTPEVMLGLLPGAGGTQRLPKMVGLPSAFDMMLTGRNIRADKAKKMGLVHQLVDPLGPGLKSPEERTIEYLEEVAVECAKGIVDKKISLRKDKGLMQKIQDYVMGFEFVRNQIYKTVHSKVMKQSKGLYPAPLKIIECVKVGVEQGPVAGYLAESQNFGQLAKTSESAALIGLYHGQVACKKNRFGTPEREVKTLAILGAGLMGAGIAQVTVDKGVHTILKDTTVAGLARGEQQVYKGLNDKTKKRSITSFERDATLSNLTGQLDYRGFEKADMVIEAVFEDISIKHAVLKEVEA
;
A
#
# COMPACT_ATOMS: atom_id res chain seq x y z
N MET A 1 -42.09 -13.56 -31.35
CA MET A 1 -41.51 -12.87 -32.52
C MET A 1 -40.84 -11.60 -32.02
N LYS A 2 -39.55 -11.29 -32.22
CA LYS A 2 -38.42 -11.91 -32.89
C LYS A 2 -37.23 -11.82 -31.90
N CYS A 3 -36.55 -12.93 -31.65
CA CYS A 3 -35.22 -12.91 -31.08
C CYS A 3 -34.31 -12.14 -32.06
N GLY A 4 -33.90 -10.93 -31.68
CA GLY A 4 -32.78 -10.23 -32.30
C GLY A 4 -31.45 -10.86 -31.86
N PRO A 5 -30.35 -10.63 -32.60
CA PRO A 5 -29.15 -11.47 -32.54
C PRO A 5 -28.59 -11.47 -31.11
N THR A 6 -28.41 -12.67 -30.56
CA THR A 6 -27.67 -12.90 -29.32
C THR A 6 -26.35 -12.16 -29.40
N THR A 7 -26.21 -11.05 -28.68
CA THR A 7 -24.90 -10.44 -28.46
C THR A 7 -23.97 -11.54 -27.94
N PRO A 8 -22.81 -11.76 -28.58
CA PRO A 8 -21.91 -12.83 -28.15
C PRO A 8 -21.60 -12.64 -26.67
N SER A 9 -21.48 -13.77 -25.98
CA SER A 9 -21.15 -13.91 -24.58
C SER A 9 -19.87 -13.11 -24.25
N ALA A 10 -20.04 -11.82 -23.91
CA ALA A 10 -18.95 -10.85 -23.86
C ALA A 10 -18.59 -10.57 -22.40
N ALA A 11 -17.30 -10.58 -22.10
CA ALA A 11 -16.72 -10.11 -20.85
C ALA A 11 -15.96 -8.80 -21.10
N ALA A 12 -15.67 -8.06 -20.03
CA ALA A 12 -14.82 -6.87 -20.08
C ALA A 12 -13.55 -7.10 -19.25
N VAL A 13 -12.41 -6.66 -19.78
CA VAL A 13 -11.13 -6.58 -19.06
C VAL A 13 -10.79 -5.12 -18.85
N LEU A 14 -10.48 -4.76 -17.60
CA LEU A 14 -10.14 -3.41 -17.19
C LEU A 14 -8.68 -3.43 -16.76
N ILE A 15 -7.84 -2.74 -17.52
CA ILE A 15 -6.39 -2.67 -17.32
C ILE A 15 -5.94 -1.21 -17.43
N SER A 16 -4.91 -0.83 -16.69
CA SER A 16 -4.29 0.49 -16.81
C SER A 16 -3.16 0.45 -17.81
N SER A 17 -3.14 1.42 -18.72
CA SER A 17 -2.00 1.67 -19.62
C SER A 17 -0.86 2.41 -18.92
N LYS A 18 -1.07 2.96 -17.72
CA LYS A 18 -0.03 3.68 -16.97
C LYS A 18 0.91 2.70 -16.26
N PRO A 19 2.22 2.69 -16.57
CA PRO A 19 3.16 1.82 -15.90
C PRO A 19 3.19 2.05 -14.38
N GLY A 20 3.29 0.96 -13.61
CA GLY A 20 3.39 1.00 -12.16
C GLY A 20 2.15 1.49 -11.39
N CYS A 21 1.01 1.74 -12.04
CA CYS A 21 -0.21 2.17 -11.36
C CYS A 21 -1.48 1.67 -12.07
N PHE A 22 -2.37 1.02 -11.31
CA PHE A 22 -3.70 0.68 -11.78
C PHE A 22 -4.62 1.89 -11.56
N ILE A 23 -4.99 2.15 -10.30
CA ILE A 23 -5.79 3.31 -9.89
C ILE A 23 -5.34 3.71 -8.47
N ALA A 24 -4.95 4.97 -8.29
CA ALA A 24 -4.35 5.46 -7.03
C ALA A 24 -5.37 6.03 -6.02
N GLY A 25 -6.66 6.09 -6.37
CA GLY A 25 -7.73 6.64 -5.54
C GLY A 25 -8.47 7.80 -6.23
N ALA A 26 -9.49 8.32 -5.57
CA ALA A 26 -10.22 9.50 -6.04
C ALA A 26 -9.37 10.77 -5.87
N ASP A 27 -9.62 11.76 -6.73
CA ASP A 27 -8.95 13.06 -6.63
C ASP A 27 -9.42 13.80 -5.37
N ILE A 28 -8.48 14.11 -4.48
CA ILE A 28 -8.74 14.84 -3.22
C ILE A 28 -9.32 16.23 -3.52
N ASN A 29 -8.92 16.85 -4.63
CA ASN A 29 -9.43 18.17 -5.04
C ASN A 29 -10.94 18.11 -5.31
N MET A 30 -11.45 16.98 -5.79
CA MET A 30 -12.89 16.78 -6.01
C MET A 30 -13.66 16.87 -4.69
N ILE A 31 -13.14 16.24 -3.63
CA ILE A 31 -13.74 16.27 -2.29
C ILE A 31 -13.65 17.69 -1.69
N GLN A 32 -12.50 18.34 -1.85
CA GLN A 32 -12.27 19.70 -1.35
C GLN A 32 -13.13 20.75 -2.07
N SER A 33 -13.48 20.52 -3.34
CA SER A 33 -14.33 21.42 -4.12
C SER A 33 -15.80 21.43 -3.69
N CYS A 34 -16.25 20.38 -3.00
CA CYS A 34 -17.61 20.33 -2.45
C CYS A 34 -17.78 21.36 -1.33
N LYS A 35 -18.93 22.03 -1.29
CA LYS A 35 -19.22 23.10 -0.33
C LYS A 35 -19.63 22.57 1.04
N ASN A 36 -20.38 21.48 1.08
CA ASN A 36 -20.97 20.93 2.31
C ASN A 36 -20.87 19.39 2.34
N ALA A 37 -21.25 18.78 3.47
CA ALA A 37 -21.19 17.34 3.68
C ALA A 37 -22.15 16.56 2.77
N GLU A 38 -23.29 17.15 2.40
CA GLU A 38 -24.30 16.52 1.54
C GLU A 38 -23.79 16.34 0.11
N GLU A 39 -23.11 17.36 -0.44
CA GLU A 39 -22.48 17.27 -1.76
C GLU A 39 -21.44 16.14 -1.81
N VAL A 40 -20.61 16.00 -0.77
CA VAL A 40 -19.63 14.91 -0.69
C VAL A 40 -20.33 13.55 -0.52
N SER A 41 -21.40 13.50 0.29
CA SER A 41 -22.19 12.27 0.46
C SER A 41 -22.82 11.83 -0.87
N ARG A 42 -23.30 12.78 -1.68
CA ARG A 42 -23.85 12.50 -3.02
C ARG A 42 -22.78 11.95 -3.95
N LEU A 43 -21.57 12.51 -3.95
CA LEU A 43 -20.45 11.95 -4.73
C LEU A 43 -20.14 10.50 -4.35
N SER A 44 -20.12 10.21 -3.05
CA SER A 44 -19.96 8.85 -2.56
C SER A 44 -21.08 7.93 -3.07
N GLN A 45 -22.34 8.34 -2.98
CA GLN A 45 -23.48 7.56 -3.49
C GLN A 45 -23.42 7.32 -5.00
N GLU A 46 -22.99 8.32 -5.77
CA GLU A 46 -22.79 8.17 -7.22
C GLU A 46 -21.71 7.13 -7.54
N GLY A 47 -20.59 7.17 -6.82
CA GLY A 47 -19.54 6.16 -6.89
C GLY A 47 -20.03 4.77 -6.52
N GLN A 48 -20.76 4.64 -5.42
CA GLN A 48 -21.39 3.39 -4.99
C GLN A 48 -22.33 2.82 -6.05
N LYS A 49 -23.22 3.64 -6.62
CA LYS A 49 -24.16 3.24 -7.68
C LYS A 49 -23.43 2.77 -8.93
N MET A 50 -22.35 3.45 -9.31
CA MET A 50 -21.54 3.05 -10.46
C MET A 50 -20.88 1.69 -10.22
N PHE A 51 -20.29 1.48 -9.05
CA PHE A 51 -19.63 0.21 -8.71
C PHE A 51 -20.63 -0.92 -8.50
N GLU A 52 -21.83 -0.63 -8.00
CA GLU A 52 -22.91 -1.62 -7.91
C GLU A 52 -23.36 -2.10 -9.31
N LYS A 53 -23.41 -1.21 -10.30
CA LYS A 53 -23.69 -1.62 -11.70
C LYS A 53 -22.63 -2.57 -12.24
N ILE A 54 -21.36 -2.37 -11.89
CA ILE A 54 -20.27 -3.26 -12.26
C ILE A 54 -20.43 -4.61 -11.54
N GLU A 55 -20.67 -4.58 -10.23
CA GLU A 55 -20.85 -5.78 -9.40
C GLU A 55 -22.02 -6.66 -9.87
N LYS A 56 -23.13 -6.04 -10.27
CA LYS A 56 -24.34 -6.70 -10.78
C LYS A 56 -24.35 -6.85 -12.30
N SER A 57 -23.23 -6.57 -12.98
CA SER A 57 -23.17 -6.65 -14.43
C SER A 57 -23.51 -8.08 -14.91
N PRO A 58 -24.39 -8.23 -15.93
CA PRO A 58 -24.66 -9.53 -16.54
C PRO A 58 -23.46 -10.07 -17.32
N LYS A 59 -22.50 -9.20 -17.65
CA LYS A 59 -21.23 -9.51 -18.31
C LYS A 59 -20.11 -9.51 -17.30
N PRO A 60 -19.30 -10.57 -17.18
CA PRO A 60 -18.18 -10.60 -16.24
C PRO A 60 -17.17 -9.48 -16.51
N VAL A 61 -16.70 -8.84 -15.45
CA VAL A 61 -15.68 -7.79 -15.48
C VAL A 61 -14.44 -8.27 -14.71
N VAL A 62 -13.30 -8.27 -15.39
CA VAL A 62 -11.99 -8.67 -14.84
C VAL A 62 -11.12 -7.43 -14.63
N ALA A 63 -10.69 -7.20 -13.39
CA ALA A 63 -9.70 -6.19 -13.06
C ALA A 63 -8.28 -6.77 -13.20
N ALA A 64 -7.51 -6.26 -14.16
CA ALA A 64 -6.12 -6.59 -14.42
C ALA A 64 -5.22 -5.53 -13.76
N ILE A 65 -4.73 -5.84 -12.56
CA ILE A 65 -4.09 -4.91 -11.64
C ILE A 65 -2.56 -4.97 -11.80
N ASN A 66 -2.00 -3.93 -12.42
CA ASN A 66 -0.57 -3.69 -12.40
C ASN A 66 -0.23 -2.49 -11.50
N GLY A 67 0.72 -2.65 -10.58
CA GLY A 67 1.16 -1.55 -9.71
C GLY A 67 0.14 -1.14 -8.64
N SER A 68 0.17 0.14 -8.25
CA SER A 68 -0.67 0.66 -7.15
C SER A 68 -2.17 0.58 -7.45
N CYS A 69 -2.94 -0.04 -6.55
CA CYS A 69 -4.40 -0.14 -6.58
C CYS A 69 -4.94 0.27 -5.20
N LEU A 70 -5.13 1.57 -5.01
CA LEU A 70 -5.37 2.17 -3.69
C LEU A 70 -6.70 2.92 -3.66
N GLY A 71 -7.31 2.93 -2.48
CA GLY A 71 -8.56 3.64 -2.17
C GLY A 71 -9.69 3.29 -3.13
N GLY A 72 -10.28 4.31 -3.77
CA GLY A 72 -11.30 4.13 -4.82
C GLY A 72 -10.90 3.16 -5.95
N GLY A 73 -9.60 3.02 -6.23
CA GLY A 73 -9.09 2.01 -7.16
C GLY A 73 -9.26 0.56 -6.69
N LEU A 74 -9.06 0.33 -5.39
CA LEU A 74 -9.37 -0.96 -4.79
C LEU A 74 -10.87 -1.17 -4.69
N GLU A 75 -11.65 -0.14 -4.34
CA GLU A 75 -13.12 -0.20 -4.29
C GLU A 75 -13.73 -0.57 -5.65
N PHE A 76 -13.16 -0.05 -6.74
CA PHE A 76 -13.49 -0.45 -8.10
C PHE A 76 -13.14 -1.92 -8.37
N ALA A 77 -11.91 -2.32 -8.04
CA ALA A 77 -11.44 -3.68 -8.29
C ALA A 77 -12.24 -4.75 -7.51
N ILE A 78 -12.66 -4.46 -6.28
CA ILE A 78 -13.49 -5.37 -5.47
C ILE A 78 -14.96 -5.37 -5.91
N ALA A 79 -15.40 -4.40 -6.70
CA ALA A 79 -16.69 -4.43 -7.37
C ALA A 79 -16.68 -5.29 -8.65
N CYS A 80 -15.51 -5.50 -9.26
CA CYS A 80 -15.36 -6.41 -10.41
C CYS A 80 -15.55 -7.89 -9.99
N GLN A 81 -15.95 -8.76 -10.93
CA GLN A 81 -16.18 -10.19 -10.65
C GLN A 81 -14.86 -10.94 -10.47
N TYR A 82 -13.79 -10.56 -11.18
CA TYR A 82 -12.48 -11.20 -11.08
C TYR A 82 -11.35 -10.18 -10.92
N ARG A 83 -10.26 -10.59 -10.27
CA ARG A 83 -9.12 -9.72 -9.92
C ARG A 83 -7.84 -10.50 -10.13
N ILE A 84 -7.02 -10.02 -11.04
CA ILE A 84 -5.70 -10.57 -11.36
C ILE A 84 -4.68 -9.49 -11.05
N ALA A 85 -3.61 -9.80 -10.33
CA ALA A 85 -2.59 -8.81 -10.00
C ALA A 85 -1.18 -9.29 -10.35
N THR A 86 -0.32 -8.39 -10.79
CA THR A 86 1.09 -8.70 -11.03
C THR A 86 1.83 -8.88 -9.70
N LYS A 87 2.72 -9.87 -9.62
CA LYS A 87 3.51 -10.15 -8.42
C LYS A 87 4.81 -9.36 -8.40
N THR A 88 4.67 -8.04 -8.30
CA THR A 88 5.81 -7.11 -8.20
C THR A 88 5.83 -6.39 -6.85
N LYS A 89 6.98 -5.83 -6.46
CA LYS A 89 7.09 -4.98 -5.27
C LYS A 89 6.26 -3.68 -5.39
N LYS A 90 6.04 -3.19 -6.63
CA LYS A 90 5.22 -2.00 -6.93
C LYS A 90 3.71 -2.28 -6.82
N THR A 91 3.29 -3.55 -6.99
CA THR A 91 1.88 -3.93 -6.95
C THR A 91 1.39 -4.07 -5.51
N VAL A 92 0.66 -3.04 -5.07
CA VAL A 92 0.12 -2.93 -3.71
C VAL A 92 -1.36 -2.58 -3.76
N LEU A 93 -2.12 -3.21 -2.87
CA LEU A 93 -3.56 -2.98 -2.70
C LEU A 93 -3.84 -2.43 -1.31
N GLY A 94 -4.73 -1.46 -1.18
CA GLY A 94 -5.07 -0.92 0.15
C GLY A 94 -6.16 0.15 0.13
N THR A 95 -6.66 0.46 1.33
CA THR A 95 -7.67 1.49 1.61
C THR A 95 -7.06 2.58 2.52
N PRO A 96 -6.25 3.51 1.97
CA PRO A 96 -5.53 4.52 2.75
C PRO A 96 -6.40 5.72 3.19
N GLU A 97 -7.71 5.70 2.97
CA GLU A 97 -8.63 6.82 3.24
C GLU A 97 -8.54 7.31 4.69
N VAL A 98 -8.36 6.38 5.63
CA VAL A 98 -8.20 6.71 7.06
C VAL A 98 -6.99 7.59 7.36
N MET A 99 -5.95 7.54 6.52
CA MET A 99 -4.76 8.40 6.64
C MET A 99 -5.07 9.86 6.27
N LEU A 100 -6.18 10.11 5.57
CA LEU A 100 -6.70 11.43 5.23
C LEU A 100 -7.87 11.84 6.14
N GLY A 101 -8.11 11.11 7.23
CA GLY A 101 -9.27 11.33 8.10
C GLY A 101 -10.61 10.97 7.43
N LEU A 102 -10.59 10.10 6.43
CA LEU A 102 -11.76 9.64 5.69
C LEU A 102 -11.99 8.13 5.91
N LEU A 103 -13.00 7.60 5.23
CA LEU A 103 -13.27 6.17 5.13
C LEU A 103 -13.46 5.78 3.65
N PRO A 104 -13.41 4.48 3.29
CA PRO A 104 -13.74 4.06 1.93
C PRO A 104 -15.15 4.50 1.54
N GLY A 105 -15.29 5.25 0.45
CA GLY A 105 -16.52 6.00 0.12
C GLY A 105 -17.32 5.41 -1.04
N ALA A 106 -16.91 4.30 -1.64
CA ALA A 106 -17.54 3.70 -2.81
C ALA A 106 -17.82 2.19 -2.62
N GLY A 107 -18.10 1.78 -1.39
CA GLY A 107 -18.50 0.43 -1.01
C GLY A 107 -17.43 -0.40 -0.33
N GLY A 108 -16.25 0.14 -0.08
CA GLY A 108 -15.16 -0.56 0.61
C GLY A 108 -15.58 -1.07 1.99
N THR A 109 -16.37 -0.30 2.74
CA THR A 109 -16.86 -0.71 4.07
C THR A 109 -17.83 -1.89 4.02
N GLN A 110 -18.38 -2.19 2.85
CA GLN A 110 -19.37 -3.24 2.65
C GLN A 110 -18.79 -4.47 1.93
N ARG A 111 -18.00 -4.26 0.89
CA ARG A 111 -17.42 -5.33 0.06
C ARG A 111 -16.22 -6.00 0.74
N LEU A 112 -15.35 -5.25 1.42
CA LEU A 112 -14.16 -5.83 2.06
C LEU A 112 -14.52 -6.82 3.17
N PRO A 113 -15.44 -6.52 4.12
CA PRO A 113 -15.80 -7.49 5.16
C PRO A 113 -16.33 -8.81 4.58
N LYS A 114 -17.10 -8.75 3.49
CA LYS A 114 -17.62 -9.93 2.79
C LYS A 114 -16.53 -10.71 2.05
N MET A 115 -15.52 -10.02 1.53
CA MET A 115 -14.48 -10.59 0.68
C MET A 115 -13.33 -11.22 1.47
N VAL A 116 -12.80 -10.51 2.48
CA VAL A 116 -11.58 -10.92 3.21
C VAL A 116 -11.85 -11.25 4.69
N GLY A 117 -13.11 -11.21 5.10
CA GLY A 117 -13.53 -11.38 6.49
C GLY A 117 -13.35 -10.12 7.33
N LEU A 118 -14.16 -10.01 8.38
CA LEU A 118 -14.24 -8.82 9.23
C LEU A 118 -12.89 -8.39 9.85
N PRO A 119 -12.05 -9.29 10.42
CA PRO A 119 -10.80 -8.87 11.04
C PRO A 119 -9.80 -8.28 10.03
N SER A 120 -9.68 -8.90 8.85
CA SER A 120 -8.80 -8.43 7.79
C SER A 120 -9.30 -7.11 7.20
N ALA A 121 -10.62 -6.98 7.01
CA ALA A 121 -11.22 -5.77 6.49
C ALA A 121 -11.00 -4.59 7.46
N PHE A 122 -11.20 -4.78 8.76
CA PHE A 122 -10.89 -3.76 9.77
C PHE A 122 -9.42 -3.40 9.78
N ASP A 123 -8.51 -4.38 9.77
CA ASP A 123 -7.08 -4.11 9.70
C ASP A 123 -6.71 -3.27 8.46
N MET A 124 -7.28 -3.57 7.29
CA MET A 124 -7.06 -2.79 6.07
C MET A 124 -7.59 -1.35 6.19
N MET A 125 -8.85 -1.18 6.57
CA MET A 125 -9.52 0.12 6.58
C MET A 125 -9.08 1.02 7.74
N LEU A 126 -8.73 0.44 8.90
CA LEU A 126 -8.34 1.22 10.09
C LEU A 126 -6.85 1.60 10.10
N THR A 127 -6.00 0.85 9.40
CA THR A 127 -4.56 1.15 9.33
C THR A 127 -4.13 1.83 8.04
N GLY A 128 -4.94 1.72 6.98
CA GLY A 128 -4.59 2.24 5.66
C GLY A 128 -3.37 1.59 5.03
N ARG A 129 -2.92 0.43 5.55
CA ARG A 129 -1.65 -0.18 5.13
C ARG A 129 -1.75 -0.82 3.74
N ASN A 130 -0.64 -0.74 3.01
CA ASN A 130 -0.47 -1.44 1.75
C ASN A 130 -0.33 -2.96 1.95
N ILE A 131 -1.08 -3.72 1.15
CA ILE A 131 -1.04 -5.18 1.09
C ILE A 131 -0.31 -5.60 -0.19
N ARG A 132 0.76 -6.38 -0.04
CA ARG A 132 1.50 -6.96 -1.19
C ARG A 132 0.67 -8.02 -1.90
N ALA A 133 0.88 -8.16 -3.22
CA ALA A 133 0.17 -9.09 -4.10
C ALA A 133 0.04 -10.53 -3.54
N ASP A 134 1.13 -11.12 -3.04
CA ASP A 134 1.11 -12.47 -2.44
C ASP A 134 0.15 -12.58 -1.24
N LYS A 135 0.16 -11.58 -0.36
CA LYS A 135 -0.72 -11.55 0.81
C LYS A 135 -2.16 -11.31 0.38
N ALA A 136 -2.39 -10.42 -0.59
CA ALA A 136 -3.70 -10.13 -1.15
C ALA A 136 -4.35 -11.38 -1.77
N LYS A 137 -3.57 -12.20 -2.50
CA LYS A 137 -4.03 -13.49 -3.05
C LYS A 137 -4.35 -14.51 -1.94
N LYS A 138 -3.49 -14.62 -0.93
CA LYS A 138 -3.71 -15.54 0.20
C LYS A 138 -4.98 -15.21 0.98
N MET A 139 -5.18 -13.94 1.30
CA MET A 139 -6.35 -13.47 2.06
C MET A 139 -7.66 -13.38 1.25
N GLY A 140 -7.62 -13.65 -0.07
CA GLY A 140 -8.81 -13.68 -0.93
C GLY A 140 -9.21 -12.32 -1.53
N LEU A 141 -8.38 -11.28 -1.34
CA LEU A 141 -8.58 -9.98 -1.98
C LEU A 141 -8.37 -10.06 -3.50
N VAL A 142 -7.38 -10.85 -3.93
CA VAL A 142 -7.04 -11.10 -5.34
C VAL A 142 -7.28 -12.56 -5.68
N HIS A 143 -7.83 -12.84 -6.88
CA HIS A 143 -8.13 -14.20 -7.31
C HIS A 143 -6.92 -14.90 -7.91
N GLN A 144 -6.10 -14.21 -8.69
CA GLN A 144 -4.96 -14.81 -9.39
C GLN A 144 -3.77 -13.84 -9.41
N LEU A 145 -2.57 -14.40 -9.42
CA LEU A 145 -1.34 -13.64 -9.58
C LEU A 145 -0.67 -14.01 -10.89
N VAL A 146 0.02 -13.04 -11.47
CA VAL A 146 0.88 -13.21 -12.64
C VAL A 146 2.28 -12.77 -12.24
N ASP A 147 3.27 -13.64 -12.43
CA ASP A 147 4.67 -13.27 -12.22
C ASP A 147 5.13 -12.30 -13.32
N PRO A 148 5.96 -11.29 -12.98
CA PRO A 148 6.52 -10.40 -13.99
C PRO A 148 7.44 -11.17 -14.94
N LEU A 149 7.44 -10.77 -16.21
CA LEU A 149 8.29 -11.37 -17.23
C LEU A 149 9.66 -10.70 -17.27
N GLY A 150 10.67 -11.48 -17.66
CA GLY A 150 12.03 -11.00 -17.88
C GLY A 150 12.20 -10.26 -19.22
N PRO A 151 13.43 -9.85 -19.56
CA PRO A 151 13.75 -9.20 -20.83
C PRO A 151 13.38 -10.06 -22.04
N GLY A 152 12.94 -9.41 -23.12
CA GLY A 152 12.59 -10.03 -24.40
C GLY A 152 12.60 -9.01 -25.54
N LEU A 153 11.70 -9.17 -26.52
CA LEU A 153 11.58 -8.24 -27.66
C LEU A 153 11.13 -6.82 -27.25
N LYS A 154 10.41 -6.70 -26.14
CA LYS A 154 9.96 -5.44 -25.52
C LYS A 154 10.57 -5.31 -24.12
N SER A 155 10.47 -4.13 -23.52
CA SER A 155 10.92 -3.95 -22.14
C SER A 155 10.17 -4.90 -21.19
N PRO A 156 10.79 -5.35 -20.08
CA PRO A 156 10.15 -6.24 -19.12
C PRO A 156 8.81 -5.71 -18.60
N GLU A 157 8.69 -4.39 -18.38
CA GLU A 157 7.47 -3.76 -17.87
C GLU A 157 6.35 -3.80 -18.92
N GLU A 158 6.64 -3.42 -20.17
CA GLU A 158 5.66 -3.48 -21.27
C GLU A 158 5.21 -4.92 -21.55
N ARG A 159 6.15 -5.87 -21.67
CA ARG A 159 5.80 -7.27 -21.94
C ARG A 159 5.01 -7.88 -20.78
N THR A 160 5.29 -7.50 -19.54
CA THR A 160 4.50 -7.94 -18.38
C THR A 160 3.07 -7.41 -18.43
N ILE A 161 2.85 -6.16 -18.87
CA ILE A 161 1.51 -5.59 -19.02
C ILE A 161 0.74 -6.32 -20.12
N GLU A 162 1.37 -6.58 -21.26
CA GLU A 162 0.75 -7.36 -22.35
C GLU A 162 0.40 -8.78 -21.92
N TYR A 163 1.30 -9.44 -21.20
CA TYR A 163 1.02 -10.77 -20.67
C TYR A 163 -0.09 -10.77 -19.61
N LEU A 164 -0.15 -9.75 -18.75
CA LEU A 164 -1.26 -9.57 -17.82
C LEU A 164 -2.59 -9.43 -18.57
N GLU A 165 -2.62 -8.67 -19.67
CA GLU A 165 -3.80 -8.52 -20.52
C GLU A 165 -4.20 -9.85 -21.15
N GLU A 166 -3.25 -10.58 -21.75
CA GLU A 166 -3.46 -11.91 -22.33
C GLU A 166 -4.10 -12.88 -21.33
N VAL A 167 -3.52 -12.99 -20.13
CA VAL A 167 -4.04 -13.82 -19.04
C VAL A 167 -5.43 -13.34 -18.59
N ALA A 168 -5.65 -12.03 -18.50
CA ALA A 168 -6.94 -11.48 -18.10
C ALA A 168 -8.03 -11.77 -19.12
N VAL A 169 -7.73 -11.69 -20.42
CA VAL A 169 -8.64 -12.05 -21.51
C VAL A 169 -8.95 -13.55 -21.49
N GLU A 170 -7.95 -14.40 -21.29
CA GLU A 170 -8.15 -15.84 -21.15
C GLU A 170 -9.05 -16.17 -19.95
N CYS A 171 -8.78 -15.56 -18.79
CA CYS A 171 -9.62 -15.72 -17.61
C CYS A 171 -11.06 -15.23 -17.87
N ALA A 172 -11.22 -14.10 -18.54
CA ALA A 172 -12.53 -13.55 -18.88
C ALA A 172 -13.34 -14.51 -19.76
N LYS A 173 -12.70 -15.10 -20.78
CA LYS A 173 -13.30 -16.16 -21.62
C LYS A 173 -13.65 -17.40 -20.78
N GLY A 174 -12.74 -17.85 -19.92
CA GLY A 174 -12.97 -18.99 -19.05
C GLY A 174 -14.13 -18.80 -18.06
N ILE A 175 -14.36 -17.57 -17.59
CA ILE A 175 -15.51 -17.24 -16.72
C ILE A 175 -16.81 -17.32 -17.51
N VAL A 176 -16.84 -16.75 -18.73
CA VAL A 176 -18.01 -16.80 -19.62
C VAL A 176 -18.39 -18.24 -19.99
N ASP A 177 -17.38 -19.06 -20.28
CA ASP A 177 -17.52 -20.50 -20.54
C ASP A 177 -17.85 -21.32 -19.27
N LYS A 178 -17.94 -20.68 -18.10
CA LYS A 178 -18.15 -21.32 -16.78
C LYS A 178 -17.05 -22.33 -16.40
N LYS A 179 -15.88 -22.27 -17.03
CA LYS A 179 -14.69 -23.09 -16.69
C LYS A 179 -13.95 -22.55 -15.47
N ILE A 180 -13.99 -21.23 -15.26
CA ILE A 180 -13.41 -20.57 -14.09
C ILE A 180 -14.53 -20.16 -13.14
N SER A 181 -14.48 -20.67 -11.91
CA SER A 181 -15.38 -20.26 -10.85
C SER A 181 -15.02 -18.86 -10.35
N LEU A 182 -16.03 -18.00 -10.20
CA LEU A 182 -15.92 -16.71 -9.52
C LEU A 182 -15.78 -16.86 -8.00
N ARG A 183 -16.12 -18.03 -7.45
CA ARG A 183 -15.99 -18.32 -6.03
C ARG A 183 -14.71 -19.11 -5.79
N LYS A 184 -13.85 -18.58 -4.92
CA LYS A 184 -12.72 -19.32 -4.37
C LYS A 184 -13.25 -20.38 -3.40
N ASP A 185 -12.81 -21.62 -3.54
CA ASP A 185 -13.04 -22.63 -2.51
C ASP A 185 -12.34 -22.22 -1.23
N LYS A 186 -13.16 -21.98 -0.19
CA LYS A 186 -12.67 -21.65 1.15
C LYS A 186 -12.13 -22.92 1.81
N GLY A 187 -10.92 -22.85 2.35
CA GLY A 187 -10.35 -23.93 3.16
C GLY A 187 -11.17 -24.18 4.43
N LEU A 188 -11.00 -25.35 5.05
CA LEU A 188 -11.77 -25.78 6.22
C LEU A 188 -11.76 -24.75 7.36
N MET A 189 -10.57 -24.23 7.69
CA MET A 189 -10.39 -23.21 8.73
C MET A 189 -11.17 -21.92 8.44
N GLN A 190 -11.21 -21.50 7.17
CA GLN A 190 -11.90 -20.27 6.77
C GLN A 190 -13.42 -20.45 6.79
N LYS A 191 -13.92 -21.65 6.45
CA LYS A 191 -15.34 -22.00 6.61
C LYS A 191 -15.76 -21.99 8.10
N ILE A 192 -14.92 -22.53 8.98
CA ILE A 192 -15.16 -22.50 10.44
C ILE A 192 -15.18 -21.06 10.93
N GLN A 193 -14.21 -20.23 10.52
CA GLN A 193 -14.20 -18.82 10.88
C GLN A 193 -15.47 -18.11 10.40
N ASP A 194 -15.88 -18.28 9.15
CA ASP A 194 -17.10 -17.68 8.62
C ASP A 194 -18.36 -18.13 9.39
N TYR A 195 -18.42 -19.40 9.77
CA TYR A 195 -19.51 -19.94 10.59
C TYR A 195 -19.55 -19.30 11.98
N VAL A 196 -18.40 -19.23 12.66
CA VAL A 196 -18.28 -18.60 13.99
C VAL A 196 -18.61 -17.10 13.92
N MET A 197 -18.25 -16.42 12.82
CA MET A 197 -18.61 -15.04 12.54
C MET A 197 -20.11 -14.82 12.30
N GLY A 198 -20.87 -15.90 12.04
CA GLY A 198 -22.32 -15.89 11.96
C GLY A 198 -23.01 -15.61 13.30
N PHE A 199 -22.35 -15.90 14.42
CA PHE A 199 -22.91 -15.63 15.75
C PHE A 199 -22.77 -14.14 16.13
N GLU A 200 -23.89 -13.52 16.49
CA GLU A 200 -23.96 -12.10 16.85
C GLU A 200 -23.04 -11.75 18.04
N PHE A 201 -22.97 -12.62 19.05
CA PHE A 201 -22.11 -12.39 20.23
C PHE A 201 -20.62 -12.27 19.84
N VAL A 202 -20.16 -13.06 18.87
CA VAL A 202 -18.77 -13.03 18.38
C VAL A 202 -18.50 -11.72 17.66
N ARG A 203 -19.40 -11.30 16.77
CA ARG A 203 -19.29 -10.01 16.06
C ARG A 203 -19.25 -8.85 17.05
N ASN A 204 -20.15 -8.84 18.02
CA ASN A 204 -20.19 -7.84 19.08
C ASN A 204 -18.90 -7.79 19.89
N GLN A 205 -18.29 -8.94 20.21
CA GLN A 205 -16.99 -8.97 20.89
C GLN A 205 -15.85 -8.40 20.02
N ILE A 206 -15.85 -8.71 18.73
CA ILE A 206 -14.88 -8.15 17.77
C ILE A 206 -15.03 -6.64 17.69
N TYR A 207 -16.25 -6.11 17.51
CA TYR A 207 -16.48 -4.67 17.47
C TYR A 207 -15.98 -3.99 18.75
N LYS A 208 -16.27 -4.55 19.93
CA LYS A 208 -15.79 -4.03 21.21
C LYS A 208 -14.26 -4.02 21.32
N THR A 209 -13.61 -5.11 20.91
CA THR A 209 -12.13 -5.22 20.96
C THR A 209 -11.48 -4.25 20.00
N VAL A 210 -11.99 -4.16 18.76
CA VAL A 210 -11.49 -3.22 17.75
C VAL A 210 -11.71 -1.78 18.21
N HIS A 211 -12.90 -1.44 18.71
CA HIS A 211 -13.20 -0.11 19.24
C HIS A 211 -12.29 0.27 20.41
N SER A 212 -12.12 -0.61 21.40
CA SER A 212 -11.23 -0.37 22.55
C SER A 212 -9.79 -0.16 22.11
N LYS A 213 -9.29 -0.98 21.17
CA LYS A 213 -7.94 -0.83 20.63
C LYS A 213 -7.76 0.49 19.88
N VAL A 214 -8.72 0.84 19.02
CA VAL A 214 -8.73 2.12 18.29
C VAL A 214 -8.73 3.28 19.27
N MET A 215 -9.66 3.33 20.23
CA MET A 215 -9.72 4.39 21.24
C MET A 215 -8.40 4.54 22.02
N LYS A 216 -7.80 3.42 22.44
CA LYS A 216 -6.52 3.43 23.17
C LYS A 216 -5.36 3.98 22.33
N GLN A 217 -5.32 3.65 21.04
CA GLN A 217 -4.25 4.04 20.12
C GLN A 217 -4.44 5.45 19.53
N SER A 218 -5.67 5.82 19.18
CA SER A 218 -6.02 7.14 18.62
C SER A 218 -6.24 8.21 19.70
N LYS A 219 -6.32 7.80 20.97
CA LYS A 219 -6.70 8.65 22.11
C LYS A 219 -8.08 9.31 21.94
N GLY A 220 -8.92 8.78 21.04
CA GLY A 220 -10.23 9.33 20.74
C GLY A 220 -10.22 10.62 19.92
N LEU A 221 -9.05 11.08 19.43
CA LEU A 221 -8.91 12.35 18.71
C LEU A 221 -9.16 12.24 17.21
N TYR A 222 -9.32 11.02 16.68
CA TYR A 222 -9.51 10.78 15.26
C TYR A 222 -10.89 10.17 15.02
N PRO A 223 -11.82 10.88 14.35
CA PRO A 223 -13.19 10.40 14.17
C PRO A 223 -13.30 9.28 13.14
N ALA A 224 -12.49 9.30 12.08
CA ALA A 224 -12.61 8.37 10.95
C ALA A 224 -12.49 6.88 11.33
N PRO A 225 -11.50 6.45 12.15
CA PRO A 225 -11.44 5.06 12.62
C PRO A 225 -12.71 4.57 13.32
N LEU A 226 -13.36 5.44 14.10
CA LEU A 226 -14.60 5.09 14.81
C LEU A 226 -15.78 4.97 13.84
N LYS A 227 -15.89 5.92 12.91
CA LYS A 227 -16.91 5.90 11.85
C LYS A 227 -16.76 4.72 10.90
N ILE A 228 -15.55 4.23 10.63
CA ILE A 228 -15.32 2.99 9.89
C ILE A 228 -15.94 1.79 10.62
N ILE A 229 -15.73 1.68 11.94
CA ILE A 229 -16.33 0.61 12.75
C ILE A 229 -17.85 0.69 12.69
N GLU A 230 -18.42 1.89 12.80
CA GLU A 230 -19.85 2.14 12.70
C GLU A 230 -20.42 1.69 11.35
N CYS A 231 -19.84 2.13 10.23
CA CYS A 231 -20.33 1.80 8.88
C CYS A 231 -20.32 0.30 8.60
N VAL A 232 -19.25 -0.37 9.01
CA VAL A 232 -19.13 -1.83 8.86
C VAL A 232 -20.17 -2.53 9.73
N LYS A 233 -20.34 -2.11 11.00
CA LYS A 233 -21.33 -2.70 11.91
C LYS A 233 -22.74 -2.52 11.36
N VAL A 234 -23.11 -1.31 10.94
CA VAL A 234 -24.44 -1.03 10.36
C VAL A 234 -24.68 -1.92 9.13
N GLY A 235 -23.70 -2.03 8.24
CA GLY A 235 -23.83 -2.86 7.04
C GLY A 235 -23.94 -4.36 7.29
N VAL A 236 -23.23 -4.86 8.30
CA VAL A 236 -23.26 -6.30 8.67
C VAL A 236 -24.53 -6.64 9.42
N GLU A 237 -24.99 -5.81 10.35
CA GLU A 237 -26.15 -6.13 11.20
C GLU A 237 -27.50 -5.72 10.58
N GLN A 238 -27.57 -4.59 9.87
CA GLN A 238 -28.82 -4.05 9.29
C GLN A 238 -28.95 -4.32 7.79
N GLY A 239 -27.90 -4.87 7.17
CA GLY A 239 -27.88 -5.23 5.76
C GLY A 239 -27.24 -4.17 4.85
N PRO A 240 -26.98 -4.55 3.58
CA PRO A 240 -26.14 -3.78 2.67
C PRO A 240 -26.69 -2.39 2.36
N VAL A 241 -28.01 -2.23 2.19
CA VAL A 241 -28.61 -0.93 1.86
C VAL A 241 -28.35 0.10 2.96
N ALA A 242 -28.57 -0.28 4.22
CA ALA A 242 -28.25 0.55 5.38
C ALA A 242 -26.74 0.84 5.47
N GLY A 243 -25.91 -0.18 5.22
CA GLY A 243 -24.45 -0.05 5.21
C GLY A 243 -23.91 0.94 4.18
N TYR A 244 -24.34 0.84 2.92
CA TYR A 244 -23.92 1.77 1.85
C TYR A 244 -24.41 3.20 2.13
N LEU A 245 -25.64 3.35 2.65
CA LEU A 245 -26.14 4.67 3.04
C LEU A 245 -25.32 5.28 4.17
N ALA A 246 -25.06 4.51 5.23
CA ALA A 246 -24.23 4.94 6.37
C ALA A 246 -22.80 5.27 5.93
N GLU A 247 -22.21 4.49 5.03
CA GLU A 247 -20.91 4.77 4.43
C GLU A 247 -20.92 6.15 3.76
N SER A 248 -21.90 6.41 2.90
CA SER A 248 -21.93 7.67 2.14
C SER A 248 -22.14 8.91 3.03
N GLN A 249 -23.02 8.81 4.02
CA GLN A 249 -23.30 9.90 4.95
C GLN A 249 -22.10 10.17 5.86
N ASN A 250 -21.51 9.12 6.44
CA ASN A 250 -20.34 9.28 7.30
C ASN A 250 -19.11 9.72 6.51
N PHE A 251 -18.96 9.32 5.24
CA PHE A 251 -17.91 9.84 4.35
C PHE A 251 -18.02 11.35 4.18
N GLY A 252 -19.22 11.85 3.87
CA GLY A 252 -19.46 13.28 3.72
C GLY A 252 -19.28 14.08 5.02
N GLN A 253 -19.70 13.52 6.16
CA GLN A 253 -19.47 14.12 7.48
C GLN A 253 -17.97 14.22 7.79
N LEU A 254 -17.22 13.14 7.60
CA LEU A 254 -15.77 13.10 7.85
C LEU A 254 -15.01 14.09 6.97
N ALA A 255 -15.38 14.21 5.69
CA ALA A 255 -14.75 15.16 4.77
C ALA A 255 -14.88 16.63 5.18
N LYS A 256 -15.78 16.94 6.13
CA LYS A 256 -15.98 18.29 6.67
C LYS A 256 -15.48 18.46 8.11
N THR A 257 -14.78 17.48 8.67
CA THR A 257 -14.14 17.66 9.98
C THR A 257 -12.80 18.37 9.85
N SER A 258 -12.38 19.03 10.94
CA SER A 258 -11.09 19.72 11.01
C SER A 258 -9.92 18.75 10.90
N GLU A 259 -10.04 17.53 11.44
CA GLU A 259 -9.00 16.51 11.39
C GLU A 259 -8.74 16.02 9.96
N SER A 260 -9.79 15.79 9.17
CA SER A 260 -9.62 15.40 7.76
C SER A 260 -8.96 16.51 6.96
N ALA A 261 -9.39 17.77 7.14
CA ALA A 261 -8.77 18.92 6.51
C ALA A 261 -7.27 19.06 6.88
N ALA A 262 -6.92 18.89 8.16
CA ALA A 262 -5.54 18.93 8.63
C ALA A 262 -4.69 17.79 8.04
N LEU A 263 -5.21 16.55 8.03
CA LEU A 263 -4.51 15.38 7.51
C LEU A 263 -4.29 15.48 5.99
N ILE A 264 -5.25 16.02 5.24
CA ILE A 264 -5.09 16.31 3.81
C ILE A 264 -4.00 17.37 3.59
N GLY A 265 -3.97 18.44 4.40
CA GLY A 265 -2.89 19.43 4.37
C GLY A 265 -1.51 18.81 4.62
N LEU A 266 -1.39 17.95 5.64
CA LEU A 266 -0.16 17.20 5.94
C LEU A 266 0.23 16.28 4.78
N TYR A 267 -0.73 15.61 4.13
CA TYR A 267 -0.48 14.78 2.96
C TYR A 267 0.12 15.61 1.80
N HIS A 268 -0.48 16.76 1.47
CA HIS A 268 0.07 17.64 0.42
C HIS A 268 1.46 18.15 0.77
N GLY A 269 1.68 18.56 2.02
CA GLY A 269 3.00 18.95 2.52
C GLY A 269 4.02 17.81 2.39
N GLN A 270 3.64 16.58 2.75
CA GLN A 270 4.50 15.40 2.58
C GLN A 270 4.82 15.13 1.11
N VAL A 271 3.86 15.26 0.20
CA VAL A 271 4.08 15.09 -1.25
C VAL A 271 5.05 16.15 -1.78
N ALA A 272 4.90 17.41 -1.35
CA ALA A 272 5.81 18.49 -1.72
C ALA A 272 7.23 18.23 -1.19
N CYS A 273 7.38 17.83 0.08
CA CYS A 273 8.67 17.53 0.71
C CYS A 273 9.40 16.30 0.12
N LYS A 274 8.71 15.45 -0.64
CA LYS A 274 9.31 14.31 -1.37
C LYS A 274 9.87 14.69 -2.74
N LYS A 275 9.58 15.89 -3.25
CA LYS A 275 10.14 16.40 -4.51
C LYS A 275 11.42 17.16 -4.23
N ASN A 276 12.42 17.02 -5.09
CA ASN A 276 13.64 17.79 -4.96
C ASN A 276 13.34 19.26 -5.30
N ARG A 277 13.41 20.14 -4.29
CA ARG A 277 13.19 21.58 -4.44
C ARG A 277 14.19 22.24 -5.39
N PHE A 278 15.40 21.69 -5.48
CA PHE A 278 16.51 22.25 -6.24
C PHE A 278 16.71 21.60 -7.62
N GLY A 279 15.82 20.67 -8.02
CA GLY A 279 15.95 19.95 -9.29
C GLY A 279 17.00 18.84 -9.25
N THR A 280 17.41 18.36 -10.43
CA THR A 280 18.42 17.31 -10.54
C THR A 280 19.82 17.90 -10.32
N PRO A 281 20.65 17.35 -9.40
CA PRO A 281 22.01 17.85 -9.19
C PRO A 281 22.92 17.54 -10.39
N GLU A 282 24.00 18.30 -10.55
CA GLU A 282 25.01 18.05 -11.59
C GLU A 282 25.74 16.71 -11.42
N ARG A 283 25.95 16.31 -10.16
CA ARG A 283 26.62 15.05 -9.80
C ARG A 283 25.67 14.20 -8.94
N GLU A 284 25.42 12.99 -9.41
CA GLU A 284 24.69 11.98 -8.63
C GLU A 284 25.65 11.31 -7.64
N VAL A 285 25.22 11.18 -6.38
CA VAL A 285 26.00 10.53 -5.32
C VAL A 285 25.98 9.02 -5.52
N LYS A 286 27.12 8.43 -5.90
CA LYS A 286 27.29 6.98 -6.08
C LYS A 286 28.04 6.36 -4.91
N THR A 287 28.98 7.11 -4.32
CA THR A 287 29.73 6.75 -3.13
C THR A 287 29.48 7.77 -2.02
N LEU A 288 28.93 7.30 -0.90
CA LEU A 288 28.71 8.09 0.31
C LEU A 288 29.72 7.67 1.39
N ALA A 289 30.37 8.62 2.05
CA ALA A 289 31.11 8.35 3.28
C ALA A 289 30.37 8.89 4.50
N ILE A 290 30.31 8.10 5.57
CA ILE A 290 29.66 8.46 6.84
C ILE A 290 30.70 8.39 7.95
N LEU A 291 30.82 9.49 8.69
CA LEU A 291 31.79 9.65 9.78
C LEU A 291 31.10 9.46 11.12
N GLY A 292 31.42 8.37 11.81
CA GLY A 292 30.82 7.94 13.07
C GLY A 292 29.87 6.75 12.85
N ALA A 293 30.19 5.61 13.45
CA ALA A 293 29.37 4.40 13.44
C ALA A 293 28.45 4.29 14.66
N GLY A 294 28.15 5.43 15.29
CA GLY A 294 27.12 5.55 16.32
C GLY A 294 25.71 5.28 15.79
N LEU A 295 24.71 5.44 16.66
CA LEU A 295 23.31 5.11 16.35
C LEU A 295 22.79 5.80 15.08
N MET A 296 23.08 7.10 14.93
CA MET A 296 22.65 7.90 13.77
C MET A 296 23.43 7.53 12.51
N GLY A 297 24.76 7.44 12.59
CA GLY A 297 25.58 7.08 11.42
C GLY A 297 25.28 5.69 10.88
N ALA A 298 25.06 4.70 11.75
CA ALA A 298 24.58 3.38 11.35
C ALA A 298 23.16 3.40 10.77
N GLY A 299 22.26 4.24 11.31
CA GLY A 299 20.93 4.45 10.77
C GLY A 299 20.96 5.05 9.35
N ILE A 300 21.79 6.07 9.13
CA ILE A 300 22.04 6.71 7.84
C ILE A 300 22.64 5.68 6.88
N ALA A 301 23.65 4.92 7.32
CA ALA A 301 24.28 3.89 6.52
C ALA A 301 23.25 2.85 6.05
N GLN A 302 22.41 2.36 6.96
CA GLN A 302 21.37 1.39 6.63
C GLN A 302 20.41 1.91 5.55
N VAL A 303 19.85 3.11 5.73
CA VAL A 303 18.88 3.66 4.76
C VAL A 303 19.50 3.96 3.41
N THR A 304 20.81 4.23 3.36
CA THR A 304 21.55 4.51 2.13
C THR A 304 21.91 3.22 1.39
N VAL A 305 22.47 2.20 2.06
CA VAL A 305 22.82 0.92 1.41
C VAL A 305 21.57 0.18 0.92
N ASP A 306 20.44 0.31 1.64
CA ASP A 306 19.11 -0.16 1.21
C ASP A 306 18.67 0.41 -0.15
N LYS A 307 19.26 1.52 -0.60
CA LYS A 307 19.01 2.17 -1.90
C LYS A 307 20.04 1.81 -2.96
N GLY A 308 21.03 0.97 -2.64
CA GLY A 308 22.07 0.54 -3.56
C GLY A 308 23.23 1.51 -3.72
N VAL A 309 23.34 2.52 -2.85
CA VAL A 309 24.47 3.46 -2.84
C VAL A 309 25.63 2.84 -2.07
N HIS A 310 26.82 2.82 -2.67
CA HIS A 310 28.02 2.32 -2.00
C HIS A 310 28.35 3.25 -0.83
N THR A 311 28.50 2.69 0.37
CA THR A 311 28.62 3.48 1.60
C THR A 311 29.85 3.05 2.39
N ILE A 312 30.73 4.01 2.68
CA ILE A 312 31.86 3.85 3.58
C ILE A 312 31.40 4.30 4.97
N LEU A 313 31.53 3.43 5.97
CA LEU A 313 31.23 3.74 7.37
C LEU A 313 32.54 3.79 8.16
N LYS A 314 32.95 4.99 8.58
CA LYS A 314 34.19 5.20 9.32
C LYS A 314 33.90 5.45 10.80
N ASP A 315 34.68 4.84 11.69
CA ASP A 315 34.67 5.16 13.13
C ASP A 315 36.11 5.33 13.66
N THR A 316 36.29 5.71 14.91
CA THR A 316 37.60 5.83 15.55
C THR A 316 38.04 4.53 16.22
N THR A 317 37.10 3.68 16.62
CA THR A 317 37.39 2.43 17.33
C THR A 317 36.74 1.23 16.64
N VAL A 318 37.42 0.08 16.66
CA VAL A 318 36.86 -1.19 16.15
C VAL A 318 35.53 -1.53 16.83
N ALA A 319 35.44 -1.29 18.14
CA ALA A 319 34.22 -1.54 18.90
C ALA A 319 33.07 -0.60 18.49
N GLY A 320 33.35 0.66 18.17
CA GLY A 320 32.38 1.61 17.62
C GLY A 320 31.87 1.16 16.25
N LEU A 321 32.81 0.86 15.36
CA LEU A 321 32.52 0.36 14.01
C LEU A 321 31.64 -0.90 14.03
N ALA A 322 32.04 -1.92 14.80
CA ALA A 322 31.32 -3.19 14.87
C ALA A 322 29.87 -3.03 15.38
N ARG A 323 29.62 -2.09 16.30
CA ARG A 323 28.24 -1.79 16.76
C ARG A 323 27.40 -1.21 15.63
N GLY A 324 27.96 -0.29 14.84
CA GLY A 324 27.25 0.30 13.71
C GLY A 324 26.96 -0.70 12.61
N GLU A 325 27.94 -1.51 12.22
CA GLU A 325 27.76 -2.59 11.24
C GLU A 325 26.69 -3.59 11.69
N GLN A 326 26.71 -3.97 12.97
CA GLN A 326 25.71 -4.88 13.53
C GLN A 326 24.30 -4.29 13.50
N GLN A 327 24.15 -2.98 13.70
CA GLN A 327 22.85 -2.31 13.59
C GLN A 327 22.32 -2.36 12.15
N VAL A 328 23.16 -2.07 11.16
CA VAL A 328 22.80 -2.17 9.74
C VAL A 328 22.38 -3.61 9.39
N TYR A 329 23.20 -4.59 9.76
CA TYR A 329 22.91 -6.01 9.54
C TYR A 329 21.59 -6.43 10.20
N LYS A 330 21.39 -6.10 11.47
CA LYS A 330 20.15 -6.43 12.21
C LYS A 330 18.93 -5.82 11.52
N GLY A 331 19.02 -4.57 11.07
CA GLY A 331 17.94 -3.90 10.35
C GLY A 331 17.55 -4.61 9.04
N LEU A 332 18.53 -5.01 8.24
CA LEU A 332 18.30 -5.79 7.01
C LEU A 332 17.77 -7.20 7.32
N ASN A 333 18.28 -7.84 8.37
CA ASN A 333 17.81 -9.16 8.81
C ASN A 333 16.35 -9.13 9.29
N ASP A 334 15.94 -8.06 9.99
CA ASP A 334 14.54 -7.89 10.42
C ASP A 334 13.60 -7.68 9.22
N LYS A 335 14.04 -7.01 8.15
CA LYS A 335 13.28 -6.96 6.88
C LYS A 335 13.15 -8.33 6.23
N THR A 336 14.19 -9.17 6.32
CA THR A 336 14.18 -10.55 5.82
C THR A 336 13.16 -11.41 6.59
N LYS A 337 13.17 -11.33 7.93
CA LYS A 337 12.17 -12.02 8.79
C LYS A 337 10.73 -11.57 8.48
N LYS A 338 10.54 -10.28 8.18
CA LYS A 338 9.26 -9.71 7.74
C LYS A 338 8.91 -10.06 6.28
N ARG A 339 9.70 -10.89 5.60
CA ARG A 339 9.55 -11.30 4.19
C ARG A 339 9.49 -10.11 3.23
N SER A 340 10.17 -9.03 3.58
CA SER A 340 10.23 -7.82 2.75
C SER A 340 11.32 -7.90 1.69
N ILE A 341 12.42 -8.59 2.01
CA ILE A 341 13.57 -8.93 1.16
C ILE A 341 13.96 -10.40 1.41
N THR A 342 14.76 -10.98 0.51
CA THR A 342 15.35 -12.33 0.65
C THR A 342 16.65 -12.30 1.46
N SER A 343 17.13 -13.46 1.92
CA SER A 343 18.44 -13.58 2.57
C SER A 343 19.59 -13.18 1.63
N PHE A 344 19.50 -13.55 0.35
CA PHE A 344 20.47 -13.15 -0.66
C PHE A 344 20.46 -11.63 -0.90
N GLU A 345 19.28 -11.01 -1.02
CA GLU A 345 19.17 -9.55 -1.14
C GLU A 345 19.75 -8.84 0.09
N ARG A 346 19.54 -9.37 1.30
CA ARG A 346 20.14 -8.86 2.54
C ARG A 346 21.67 -8.85 2.44
N ASP A 347 22.27 -9.99 2.10
CA ASP A 347 23.72 -10.15 2.08
C ASP A 347 24.35 -9.31 0.96
N ALA A 348 23.73 -9.28 -0.22
CA ALA A 348 24.15 -8.41 -1.33
C ALA A 348 24.03 -6.91 -0.99
N THR A 349 22.97 -6.50 -0.30
CA THR A 349 22.81 -5.10 0.16
C THR A 349 23.87 -4.73 1.18
N LEU A 350 24.20 -5.65 2.10
CA LEU A 350 25.23 -5.42 3.11
C LEU A 350 26.62 -5.28 2.49
N SER A 351 26.92 -5.98 1.38
CA SER A 351 28.20 -5.82 0.67
C SER A 351 28.43 -4.41 0.12
N ASN A 352 27.39 -3.58 0.01
CA ASN A 352 27.56 -2.15 -0.34
C ASN A 352 28.09 -1.31 0.83
N LEU A 353 28.09 -1.85 2.05
CA LEU A 353 28.66 -1.21 3.24
C LEU A 353 30.12 -1.64 3.41
N THR A 354 31.04 -0.67 3.44
CA THR A 354 32.45 -0.91 3.78
C THR A 354 32.78 -0.20 5.08
N GLY A 355 32.99 -0.98 6.14
CA GLY A 355 33.42 -0.46 7.45
C GLY A 355 34.93 -0.31 7.51
N GLN A 356 35.41 0.82 8.05
CA GLN A 356 36.84 1.09 8.22
C GLN A 356 37.13 2.09 9.36
N LEU A 357 38.41 2.24 9.72
CA LEU A 357 38.85 3.20 10.74
C LEU A 357 39.61 4.39 10.16
N ASP A 358 40.17 4.22 8.97
CA ASP A 358 40.96 5.23 8.25
C ASP A 358 40.17 5.81 7.07
N TYR A 359 40.78 6.76 6.36
CA TYR A 359 40.14 7.52 5.27
C TYR A 359 40.37 6.92 3.87
N ARG A 360 40.78 5.65 3.75
CA ARG A 360 40.96 5.00 2.44
C ARG A 360 39.67 5.01 1.62
N GLY A 361 39.72 5.36 0.33
CA GLY A 361 38.54 5.41 -0.52
C GLY A 361 37.73 6.70 -0.42
N PHE A 362 38.08 7.61 0.50
CA PHE A 362 37.45 8.93 0.59
C PHE A 362 37.78 9.79 -0.64
N GLU A 363 38.88 9.52 -1.34
CA GLU A 363 39.23 10.19 -2.59
C GLU A 363 38.21 9.95 -3.73
N LYS A 364 37.32 8.96 -3.56
CA LYS A 364 36.22 8.65 -4.49
C LYS A 364 34.84 8.96 -3.91
N ALA A 365 34.76 9.55 -2.72
CA ALA A 365 33.48 9.89 -2.11
C ALA A 365 32.86 11.09 -2.82
N ASP A 366 31.63 10.93 -3.32
CA ASP A 366 30.88 12.02 -3.95
C ASP A 366 30.24 12.93 -2.89
N MET A 367 29.99 12.38 -1.70
CA MET A 367 29.39 13.07 -0.56
C MET A 367 29.92 12.48 0.75
N VAL A 368 30.09 13.34 1.76
CA VAL A 368 30.45 12.94 3.11
C VAL A 368 29.40 13.47 4.09
N ILE A 369 28.96 12.62 5.04
CA ILE A 369 28.05 12.99 6.12
C ILE A 369 28.74 12.79 7.46
N GLU A 370 28.78 13.85 8.26
CA GLU A 370 29.28 13.81 9.62
C GLU A 370 28.18 13.40 10.60
N ALA A 371 28.49 12.42 11.46
CA ALA A 371 27.63 11.89 12.51
C ALA A 371 28.46 11.54 13.77
N VAL A 372 29.43 12.40 14.11
CA VAL A 372 30.24 12.32 15.31
C VAL A 372 29.55 13.01 16.50
N PHE A 373 30.21 13.02 17.66
CA PHE A 373 29.67 13.68 18.85
C PHE A 373 29.40 15.17 18.63
N GLU A 374 28.42 15.69 19.37
CA GLU A 374 28.02 17.10 19.31
C GLU A 374 29.00 17.99 20.08
N ASP A 375 30.25 18.03 19.59
CA ASP A 375 31.32 18.91 20.05
C ASP A 375 31.92 19.65 18.86
N ILE A 376 31.95 20.99 18.96
CA ILE A 376 32.37 21.85 17.85
C ILE A 376 33.85 21.67 17.50
N SER A 377 34.70 21.39 18.50
CA SER A 377 36.13 21.19 18.30
C SER A 377 36.38 19.89 17.55
N ILE A 378 35.65 18.82 17.92
CA ILE A 378 35.69 17.55 17.21
C ILE A 378 35.19 17.71 15.77
N LYS A 379 34.05 18.38 15.55
CA LYS A 379 33.50 18.60 14.20
C LYS A 379 34.50 19.36 13.31
N HIS A 380 35.14 20.41 13.82
CA HIS A 380 36.17 21.13 13.07
C HIS A 380 37.42 20.28 12.78
N ALA A 381 37.87 19.47 13.72
CA ALA A 381 39.00 18.57 13.50
C ALA A 381 38.69 17.53 12.41
N VAL A 382 37.53 16.88 12.51
CA VAL A 382 37.08 15.88 11.54
C VAL A 382 36.88 16.49 10.15
N LEU A 383 36.31 17.68 10.05
CA LEU A 383 36.14 18.37 8.76
C LEU A 383 37.49 18.65 8.09
N LYS A 384 38.47 19.17 8.86
CA LYS A 384 39.83 19.42 8.36
C LYS A 384 40.53 18.14 7.89
N GLU A 385 40.35 17.03 8.60
CA GLU A 385 40.94 15.75 8.21
C GLU A 385 40.34 15.19 6.91
N VAL A 386 39.06 15.47 6.66
CA VAL A 386 38.32 14.93 5.50
C VAL A 386 38.53 15.77 4.24
N GLU A 387 38.72 17.08 4.39
CA GLU A 387 38.97 18.01 3.27
C GLU A 387 40.44 18.08 2.84
N ALA A 388 41.36 17.53 3.65
CA ALA A 388 42.80 17.45 3.36
C ALA A 388 43.12 16.35 2.33
#